data_AF-A0A2P8DRE1-F1
#
_entry.id   AF-A0A2P8DRE1-F1
#
_cell.length_a   1.000
_cell.length_b   1.000
_cell.length_c   1.000
_cell.angle_alpha   90.00
_cell.angle_beta   90.00
_cell.angle_gamma   90.00
#
_symmetry.space_group_name_H-M   'P 1'
#
loop_
_entity.id
_entity.type
_entity.pdbx_description
1 polymer ?
#
loop_
_entity_poly.entity_id
_entity_poly.type
_entity_poly.pdbx_seq_one_letter_code
_entity_poly.pdbx_strand_id
1 'polypeptide(L)'
;MTNTVAPVPAGFHSLNPYIAVDGAAEAIDFYRRAFGAKQISRMDGPDGTVMHAELRIGDSTLQMGDPLPEYGLIAPGADGVTSAIMIYCEDVDALFAQAVEAGASVVTAVNDFPSGDRYGTVMDPFGHRWSLATRVEDVSPEEAERRIAEWIAQQS
;
A
#
# COMPACT_ATOMS: atom_id res chain seq x y z
N MET A 1 12.97 -38.28 13.94
CA MET A 1 12.58 -36.98 14.53
C MET A 1 12.30 -36.04 13.36
N THR A 2 11.05 -35.72 13.07
CA THR A 2 10.70 -34.72 12.05
C THR A 2 11.00 -33.35 12.63
N ASN A 3 12.09 -32.74 12.19
CA ASN A 3 12.41 -31.34 12.50
C ASN A 3 11.46 -30.47 11.66
N THR A 4 10.28 -30.14 12.19
CA THR A 4 9.35 -29.22 11.53
C THR A 4 9.84 -27.80 11.78
N VAL A 5 10.44 -27.21 10.76
CA VAL A 5 10.99 -25.85 10.75
C VAL A 5 9.85 -24.83 10.53
N ALA A 6 10.06 -23.58 10.96
CA ALA A 6 9.06 -22.50 11.00
C ALA A 6 8.26 -22.32 9.67
N PRO A 7 6.91 -22.23 9.71
CA PRO A 7 6.04 -22.14 8.53
C PRO A 7 5.96 -20.74 7.90
N VAL A 8 6.30 -19.67 8.63
CA VAL A 8 6.54 -18.32 8.11
C VAL A 8 7.90 -17.85 8.64
N PRO A 9 8.94 -17.73 7.78
CA PRO A 9 10.31 -17.38 8.16
C PRO A 9 10.57 -15.88 8.37
N ALA A 10 11.76 -15.58 8.91
CA ALA A 10 12.17 -14.21 9.23
C ALA A 10 12.23 -13.31 7.99
N GLY A 11 11.56 -12.15 8.03
CA GLY A 11 11.43 -11.19 6.92
C GLY A 11 10.13 -11.30 6.11
N PHE A 12 9.23 -12.23 6.46
CA PHE A 12 8.00 -12.52 5.72
C PHE A 12 6.71 -12.06 6.43
N HIS A 13 5.69 -11.78 5.63
CA HIS A 13 4.34 -11.38 6.07
C HIS A 13 3.33 -12.54 6.00
N SER A 14 2.53 -12.72 7.06
CA SER A 14 1.40 -13.65 7.14
C SER A 14 0.06 -13.02 6.73
N LEU A 15 0.05 -11.69 6.56
CA LEU A 15 -1.11 -10.87 6.28
C LEU A 15 -1.06 -10.40 4.83
N ASN A 16 -2.16 -10.62 4.11
CA ASN A 16 -2.38 -10.12 2.77
C ASN A 16 -3.68 -9.30 2.83
N PRO A 17 -3.63 -7.97 2.71
CA PRO A 17 -4.84 -7.17 2.79
C PRO A 17 -5.77 -7.53 1.64
N TYR A 18 -7.07 -7.55 1.91
CA TYR A 18 -8.10 -7.58 0.89
C TYR A 18 -8.73 -6.19 0.81
N ILE A 19 -8.76 -5.59 -0.38
CA ILE A 19 -9.48 -4.33 -0.63
C ILE A 19 -10.61 -4.52 -1.64
N ALA A 20 -11.77 -3.95 -1.32
CA ALA A 20 -12.84 -3.77 -2.30
C ALA A 20 -12.50 -2.56 -3.15
N VAL A 21 -12.53 -2.70 -4.47
CA VAL A 21 -12.25 -1.62 -5.41
C VAL A 21 -13.38 -1.57 -6.42
N ASP A 22 -14.11 -0.46 -6.47
CA ASP A 22 -15.14 -0.25 -7.50
C ASP A 22 -14.47 -0.04 -8.86
N GLY A 23 -14.59 -1.01 -9.78
CA GLY A 23 -13.78 -1.05 -11.00
C GLY A 23 -12.45 -1.79 -10.77
N ALA A 24 -12.52 -2.98 -10.17
CA ALA A 24 -11.33 -3.75 -9.83
C ALA A 24 -10.48 -4.13 -11.06
N ALA A 25 -11.07 -4.30 -12.24
CA ALA A 25 -10.33 -4.58 -13.47
C ALA A 25 -9.40 -3.41 -13.86
N GLU A 26 -9.92 -2.19 -13.84
CA GLU A 26 -9.18 -0.96 -14.11
C GLU A 26 -8.11 -0.70 -13.04
N ALA A 27 -8.42 -1.04 -11.79
CA ALA A 27 -7.50 -0.91 -10.68
C ALA A 27 -6.30 -1.85 -10.79
N ILE A 28 -6.49 -3.08 -11.27
CA ILE A 28 -5.36 -3.99 -11.58
C ILE A 28 -4.41 -3.32 -12.58
N ASP A 29 -4.94 -2.74 -13.65
CA ASP A 29 -4.12 -2.05 -14.66
C ASP A 29 -3.43 -0.81 -14.10
N PHE A 30 -4.11 -0.05 -13.25
CA PHE A 30 -3.53 1.08 -12.53
C PHE A 30 -2.38 0.61 -11.64
N TYR A 31 -2.56 -0.39 -10.76
CA TYR A 31 -1.51 -0.86 -9.85
C TYR A 31 -0.30 -1.43 -10.59
N ARG A 32 -0.50 -2.06 -11.76
CA ARG A 32 0.60 -2.48 -12.64
C ARG A 32 1.45 -1.29 -13.09
N ARG A 33 0.80 -0.18 -13.51
CA ARG A 33 1.48 1.04 -13.97
C ARG A 33 2.05 1.87 -12.83
N ALA A 34 1.34 2.00 -11.72
CA ALA A 34 1.69 2.87 -10.60
C ALA A 34 2.75 2.26 -9.68
N PHE A 35 2.62 0.97 -9.36
CA PHE A 35 3.42 0.31 -8.33
C PHE A 35 4.23 -0.89 -8.84
N GLY A 36 4.24 -1.11 -10.16
CA GLY A 36 4.88 -2.27 -10.76
C GLY A 36 4.23 -3.59 -10.34
N ALA A 37 2.95 -3.56 -9.95
CA ALA A 37 2.25 -4.75 -9.48
C ALA A 37 2.23 -5.85 -10.55
N LYS A 38 2.33 -7.11 -10.12
CA LYS A 38 2.21 -8.28 -10.99
C LYS A 38 0.95 -9.05 -10.63
N GLN A 39 0.04 -9.22 -11.60
CA GLN A 39 -1.13 -10.06 -11.41
C GLN A 39 -0.70 -11.52 -11.30
N ILE A 40 -1.06 -12.16 -10.18
CA ILE A 40 -0.79 -13.57 -9.87
C ILE A 40 -1.99 -14.42 -10.27
N SER A 41 -3.19 -14.01 -9.86
CA SER A 41 -4.45 -14.70 -10.16
C SER A 41 -5.59 -13.68 -10.32
N ARG A 42 -6.63 -14.08 -11.05
CA ARG A 42 -7.88 -13.32 -11.25
C ARG A 42 -9.01 -14.28 -11.52
N MET A 43 -10.16 -14.02 -10.90
CA MET A 43 -11.42 -14.74 -11.06
C MET A 43 -12.51 -13.73 -11.42
N ASP A 44 -13.01 -13.83 -12.65
CA ASP A 44 -14.09 -13.00 -13.15
C ASP A 44 -15.45 -13.54 -12.72
N GLY A 45 -16.38 -12.64 -12.41
CA GLY A 45 -17.78 -12.90 -12.15
C GLY A 45 -18.62 -12.91 -13.45
N PRO A 46 -19.86 -13.41 -13.38
CA PRO A 46 -20.74 -13.52 -14.55
C PRO A 46 -21.15 -12.17 -15.14
N ASP A 47 -21.11 -11.11 -14.34
CA ASP A 47 -21.56 -9.76 -14.72
C ASP A 47 -20.40 -8.85 -15.16
N GLY A 48 -19.22 -9.43 -15.44
CA GLY A 48 -18.01 -8.69 -15.85
C GLY A 48 -17.21 -8.08 -14.70
N THR A 49 -17.64 -8.29 -13.45
CA THR A 49 -16.90 -7.92 -12.23
C THR A 49 -15.72 -8.85 -12.00
N VAL A 50 -14.75 -8.42 -11.20
CA VAL A 50 -13.68 -9.24 -10.64
C VAL A 50 -14.11 -9.68 -9.25
N MET A 51 -14.43 -10.97 -9.09
CA MET A 51 -14.80 -11.51 -7.77
C MET A 51 -13.59 -11.60 -6.83
N HIS A 52 -12.42 -11.90 -7.39
CA HIS A 52 -11.17 -11.99 -6.64
C HIS A 52 -9.97 -11.86 -7.57
N ALA A 53 -8.94 -11.15 -7.13
CA ALA A 53 -7.64 -11.10 -7.77
C ALA A 53 -6.53 -11.01 -6.73
N GLU A 54 -5.35 -11.50 -7.11
CA GLU A 54 -4.14 -11.41 -6.29
C GLU A 54 -3.06 -10.69 -7.08
N LEU A 55 -2.50 -9.66 -6.48
CA LEU A 55 -1.41 -8.87 -7.04
C LEU A 55 -0.18 -8.97 -6.14
N ARG A 56 0.99 -9.13 -6.75
CA ARG A 56 2.29 -9.04 -6.08
C ARG A 56 2.86 -7.64 -6.24
N ILE A 57 3.16 -6.97 -5.15
CA ILE A 57 3.87 -5.68 -5.10
C ILE A 57 5.08 -5.87 -4.19
N GLY A 58 6.29 -5.65 -4.72
CA GLY A 58 7.51 -6.10 -4.05
C GLY A 58 7.47 -7.60 -3.79
N ASP A 59 7.58 -8.00 -2.53
CA ASP A 59 7.47 -9.39 -2.08
C ASP A 59 6.10 -9.74 -1.46
N SER A 60 5.21 -8.76 -1.32
CA SER A 60 3.92 -8.87 -0.61
C SER A 60 2.73 -9.07 -1.55
N THR A 61 1.69 -9.77 -1.07
CA THR A 61 0.47 -10.02 -1.86
C THR A 61 -0.66 -9.11 -1.38
N LEU A 62 -1.28 -8.42 -2.33
CA LEU A 62 -2.54 -7.69 -2.17
C LEU A 62 -3.65 -8.54 -2.79
N GLN A 63 -4.74 -8.74 -2.07
CA GLN A 63 -5.96 -9.34 -2.59
C GLN A 63 -6.99 -8.23 -2.84
N MET A 64 -7.84 -8.42 -3.85
CA MET A 64 -8.86 -7.44 -4.17
C MET A 64 -10.02 -8.03 -4.97
N GLY A 65 -11.09 -7.27 -5.11
CA GLY A 65 -12.23 -7.56 -5.99
C GLY A 65 -13.20 -6.40 -5.98
N ASP A 66 -14.21 -6.48 -6.84
CA ASP A 66 -15.31 -5.51 -6.84
C ASP A 66 -16.13 -5.62 -5.54
N PRO A 67 -16.82 -4.54 -5.13
CA PRO A 67 -17.64 -4.53 -3.92
C PRO A 67 -18.71 -5.63 -3.93
N LEU A 68 -18.96 -6.16 -2.74
CA LEU A 68 -20.01 -7.14 -2.48
C LEU A 68 -20.76 -6.74 -1.19
N PRO A 69 -21.61 -5.70 -1.26
CA PRO A 69 -22.19 -5.03 -0.08
C PRO A 69 -23.02 -5.95 0.82
N GLU A 70 -23.63 -7.00 0.25
CA GLU A 70 -24.40 -8.00 1.01
C GLU A 70 -23.53 -8.83 1.97
N TYR A 71 -22.21 -8.85 1.76
CA TYR A 71 -21.23 -9.43 2.68
C TYR A 71 -20.41 -8.35 3.42
N GLY A 72 -20.78 -7.09 3.30
CA GLY A 72 -20.08 -5.96 3.93
C GLY A 72 -18.77 -5.58 3.25
N LEU A 73 -18.50 -6.08 2.04
CA LEU A 73 -17.33 -5.72 1.25
C LEU A 73 -17.63 -4.43 0.47
N ILE A 74 -17.14 -3.30 0.97
CA ILE A 74 -17.45 -1.96 0.44
C ILE A 74 -16.17 -1.23 0.02
N ALA A 75 -16.20 -0.59 -1.14
CA ALA A 75 -15.13 0.30 -1.59
C ALA A 75 -15.18 1.64 -0.83
N PRO A 76 -14.06 2.38 -0.77
CA PRO A 76 -14.03 3.73 -0.20
C PRO A 76 -15.09 4.64 -0.85
N GLY A 77 -15.87 5.32 -0.02
CA GLY A 77 -16.90 6.27 -0.44
C GLY A 77 -16.50 7.73 -0.19
N ALA A 78 -17.43 8.66 -0.44
CA ALA A 78 -17.23 10.10 -0.22
C ALA A 78 -16.93 10.47 1.25
N ASP A 79 -17.29 9.59 2.19
CA ASP A 79 -17.04 9.78 3.63
C ASP A 79 -15.56 9.56 4.01
N GLY A 80 -14.72 9.17 3.06
CA GLY A 80 -13.28 9.04 3.20
C GLY A 80 -12.79 7.59 3.38
N VAL A 81 -11.48 7.44 3.42
CA VAL A 81 -10.78 6.17 3.63
C VAL A 81 -10.09 6.16 4.98
N THR A 82 -10.31 5.11 5.76
CA THR A 82 -9.81 4.99 7.15
C THR A 82 -8.51 4.19 7.25
N SER A 83 -8.09 3.53 6.17
CA SER A 83 -6.87 2.74 6.09
C SER A 83 -5.86 3.36 5.13
N ALA A 84 -4.59 3.06 5.34
CA ALA A 84 -3.53 3.31 4.37
C ALA A 84 -2.74 2.02 4.17
N ILE A 85 -2.43 1.70 2.92
CA ILE A 85 -1.54 0.58 2.60
C ILE A 85 -0.13 1.14 2.43
N MET A 86 0.82 0.57 3.18
CA MET A 86 2.21 0.99 3.18
C MET A 86 3.02 0.16 2.19
N ILE A 87 3.77 0.83 1.31
CA ILE A 87 4.77 0.21 0.44
C ILE A 87 6.14 0.77 0.81
N TYR A 88 7.04 -0.10 1.23
CA TYR A 88 8.47 0.19 1.22
C TYR A 88 9.06 -0.14 -0.15
N CYS A 89 9.94 0.72 -0.64
CA CYS A 89 10.60 0.59 -1.92
C CYS A 89 12.02 1.13 -1.88
N GLU A 90 12.82 0.77 -2.89
CA GLU A 90 14.21 1.20 -3.00
C GLU A 90 14.34 2.70 -3.27
N ASP A 91 13.38 3.29 -4.01
CA ASP A 91 13.36 4.71 -4.36
C ASP A 91 11.92 5.25 -4.33
N VAL A 92 11.59 5.94 -3.25
CA VAL A 92 10.27 6.54 -3.02
C VAL A 92 9.98 7.70 -3.96
N ASP A 93 10.97 8.49 -4.37
CA ASP A 93 10.74 9.63 -5.26
C ASP A 93 10.33 9.13 -6.65
N ALA A 94 11.02 8.10 -7.16
CA ALA A 94 10.69 7.48 -8.43
C ALA A 94 9.31 6.80 -8.40
N LEU A 95 9.02 5.98 -7.38
CA LEU A 95 7.73 5.29 -7.26
C LEU A 95 6.57 6.27 -7.08
N PHE A 96 6.78 7.32 -6.30
CA PHE A 96 5.78 8.37 -6.08
C PHE A 96 5.46 9.12 -7.38
N ALA A 97 6.49 9.54 -8.14
CA ALA A 97 6.30 10.20 -9.42
C ALA A 97 5.54 9.30 -10.41
N GLN A 98 5.91 8.03 -10.48
CA GLN A 98 5.24 7.02 -11.31
C GLN A 98 3.77 6.84 -10.93
N ALA A 99 3.44 6.78 -9.64
CA ALA A 99 2.06 6.68 -9.18
C ALA A 99 1.23 7.91 -9.59
N VAL A 100 1.80 9.11 -9.46
CA VAL A 100 1.14 10.35 -9.88
C VAL A 100 0.92 10.39 -11.40
N GLU A 101 1.92 10.01 -12.19
CA GLU A 101 1.80 9.91 -13.66
C GLU A 101 0.72 8.89 -14.07
N ALA A 102 0.59 7.79 -13.32
CA ALA A 102 -0.44 6.78 -13.56
C ALA A 102 -1.86 7.24 -13.18
N GLY A 103 -2.01 8.41 -12.53
CA GLY A 103 -3.29 9.03 -12.18
C GLY A 103 -3.57 9.17 -10.69
N ALA A 104 -2.63 8.84 -9.80
CA ALA A 104 -2.79 9.09 -8.37
C ALA A 104 -2.76 10.59 -8.06
N SER A 105 -3.53 11.01 -7.08
CA SER A 105 -3.47 12.38 -6.55
C SER A 105 -2.56 12.47 -5.33
N VAL A 106 -1.82 13.56 -5.22
CA VAL A 106 -0.92 13.80 -4.08
C VAL A 106 -1.74 14.17 -2.84
N VAL A 107 -1.54 13.43 -1.75
CA VAL A 107 -2.10 13.77 -0.43
C VAL A 107 -1.03 14.50 0.39
N THR A 108 0.16 13.91 0.48
CA THR A 108 1.34 14.50 1.12
C THR A 108 2.53 14.29 0.22
N ALA A 109 3.23 15.37 -0.14
CA ALA A 109 4.45 15.29 -0.93
C ALA A 109 5.55 14.55 -0.17
N VAL A 110 6.45 13.89 -0.91
CA VAL A 110 7.57 13.15 -0.32
C VAL A 110 8.48 14.09 0.46
N ASN A 111 8.78 13.74 1.71
CA ASN A 111 9.72 14.48 2.54
C ASN A 111 10.48 13.53 3.47
N ASP A 112 11.61 14.01 3.98
CA ASP A 112 12.40 13.30 4.98
C ASP A 112 11.73 13.43 6.35
N PHE A 113 11.62 12.31 7.04
CA PHE A 113 11.04 12.25 8.37
C PHE A 113 12.12 11.96 9.42
N PRO A 114 12.00 12.53 10.63
CA PRO A 114 13.02 12.37 11.67
C PRO A 114 13.27 10.90 12.09
N SER A 115 12.35 9.99 11.77
CA SER A 115 12.49 8.54 11.97
C SER A 115 13.51 7.87 11.03
N GLY A 116 14.09 8.59 10.07
CA GLY A 116 15.02 8.05 9.07
C GLY A 116 14.34 7.53 7.81
N ASP A 117 13.03 7.68 7.70
CA ASP A 117 12.27 7.37 6.48
C ASP A 117 12.06 8.63 5.64
N ARG A 118 12.23 8.49 4.34
CA ARG A 118 11.68 9.43 3.37
C ARG A 118 10.36 8.86 2.89
N TYR A 119 9.26 9.60 3.04
CA TYR A 119 7.94 9.07 2.70
C TYR A 119 6.98 10.14 2.18
N GLY A 120 5.99 9.68 1.40
CA GLY A 120 4.87 10.48 0.91
C GLY A 120 3.57 9.68 0.91
N THR A 121 2.47 10.35 0.60
CA THR A 121 1.15 9.71 0.49
C THR A 121 0.46 10.14 -0.78
N VAL A 122 -0.14 9.18 -1.49
CA VAL A 122 -1.02 9.41 -2.63
C VAL A 122 -2.40 8.78 -2.37
N MET A 123 -3.42 9.30 -3.05
CA MET A 123 -4.73 8.67 -3.19
C MET A 123 -4.85 8.14 -4.61
N ASP A 124 -5.17 6.86 -4.76
CA ASP A 124 -5.43 6.32 -6.09
C ASP A 124 -6.79 6.77 -6.66
N PRO A 125 -7.06 6.56 -7.96
CA PRO A 125 -8.31 6.95 -8.58
C PRO A 125 -9.57 6.30 -7.98
N PHE A 126 -9.41 5.24 -7.19
CA PHE A 126 -10.50 4.45 -6.60
C PHE A 126 -10.74 4.78 -5.13
N GLY A 127 -10.00 5.77 -4.58
CA GLY A 127 -10.18 6.26 -3.22
C GLY A 127 -9.38 5.51 -2.16
N HIS A 128 -8.42 4.65 -2.51
CA HIS A 128 -7.51 4.06 -1.54
C HIS A 128 -6.28 4.92 -1.29
N ARG A 129 -5.90 5.01 -0.01
CA ARG A 129 -4.73 5.75 0.45
C ARG A 129 -3.50 4.84 0.46
N TRP A 130 -2.44 5.32 -0.18
CA TRP A 130 -1.16 4.63 -0.26
C TRP A 130 -0.07 5.47 0.38
N SER A 131 0.66 4.89 1.32
CA SER A 131 1.86 5.47 1.91
C SER A 131 3.07 4.79 1.28
N LEU A 132 4.00 5.58 0.73
CA LEU A 132 5.18 5.09 0.04
C LEU A 132 6.41 5.57 0.79
N ALA A 133 7.39 4.70 1.05
CA ALA A 133 8.61 5.10 1.72
C ALA A 133 9.87 4.37 1.26
N THR A 134 10.99 5.02 1.53
CA THR A 134 12.33 4.44 1.51
C THR A 134 13.00 4.75 2.84
N ARG A 135 13.63 3.76 3.45
CA ARG A 135 14.53 3.96 4.58
C ARG A 135 15.80 4.62 4.07
N VAL A 136 16.07 5.86 4.48
CA VAL A 136 17.27 6.61 4.06
C VAL A 136 18.35 6.68 5.15
N GLU A 137 17.97 6.49 6.42
CA GLU A 137 18.88 6.39 7.56
C GLU A 137 18.40 5.34 8.56
N ASP A 138 19.27 4.42 8.97
CA ASP A 138 18.97 3.49 10.07
C ASP A 138 19.12 4.21 11.42
N VAL A 139 17.98 4.63 11.96
CA VAL A 139 17.89 5.32 13.25
C VAL A 139 17.46 4.33 14.34
N SER A 140 18.13 4.34 15.50
CA SER A 140 17.68 3.52 16.63
C SER A 140 16.31 4.00 17.13
N PRO A 141 15.47 3.14 17.74
CA PRO A 141 14.17 3.55 18.26
C PRO A 141 14.25 4.74 19.22
N GLU A 142 15.24 4.74 20.11
CA GLU A 142 15.49 5.81 21.10
C GLU A 142 15.82 7.15 20.43
N GLU A 143 16.66 7.11 19.40
CA GLU A 143 17.04 8.30 18.66
C GLU A 143 15.88 8.82 17.78
N ALA A 144 15.10 7.92 17.18
CA ALA A 144 13.91 8.29 16.43
C ALA A 144 12.89 8.99 17.33
N GLU A 145 12.65 8.46 18.54
CA GLU A 145 11.76 9.10 19.54
C GLU A 145 12.24 10.50 19.93
N ARG A 146 13.55 10.67 20.19
CA ARG A 146 14.14 11.98 20.51
C ARG A 146 13.95 12.99 19.37
N ARG A 147 14.29 12.60 18.14
CA ARG A 147 14.19 13.46 16.95
C ARG A 147 12.73 13.83 16.64
N ILE A 148 11.80 12.89 16.82
CA ILE A 148 10.35 13.15 16.65
C ILE A 148 9.86 14.16 17.70
N ALA A 149 10.25 14.00 18.98
CA ALA A 149 9.85 14.94 20.02
C ALA A 149 10.33 16.38 19.76
N GLU A 150 11.57 16.53 19.29
CA GLU A 150 12.12 17.83 18.90
C GLU A 150 11.38 18.44 17.69
N TRP A 151 11.06 17.62 16.69
CA TRP A 151 10.30 18.04 15.52
C TRP A 151 8.88 18.51 15.88
N ILE A 152 8.17 17.78 16.76
CA ILE A 152 6.84 18.18 17.25
C ILE A 152 6.92 19.52 18.01
N ALA A 153 7.93 19.69 18.88
CA ALA A 153 8.12 20.91 19.66
C ALA A 153 8.42 22.13 18.79
N GLN A 154 9.03 21.95 17.62
CA GLN A 154 9.31 23.03 16.65
C GLN A 154 8.09 23.41 15.80
N GLN A 155 7.06 22.57 15.76
CA GLN A 155 5.80 22.83 15.05
C GLN A 155 4.67 23.36 15.93
N SER A 156 4.91 23.46 17.25
CA SER A 156 3.98 24.03 18.24
C SER A 156 4.29 25.50 18.50
#